data_AF-A0A1G4BDC1-F1
#
_entry.id   AF-A0A1G4BDC1-F1
#
_cell.length_a   1.000
_cell.length_b   1.000
_cell.length_c   1.000
_cell.angle_alpha   90.00
_cell.angle_beta   90.00
_cell.angle_gamma   90.00
#
_symmetry.space_group_name_H-M   'P 1'
#
loop_
_entity.id
_entity.type
_entity.pdbx_description
1 polymer ?
#
loop_
_entity_poly.entity_id
_entity_poly.type
_entity_poly.pdbx_seq_one_letter_code
_entity_poly.pdbx_strand_id
1 'polypeptide(L)'
;MSDSSTSQTDGDEEKIRHLHAELKRYKPKETLTLCPRNPGIPYGLPEYGEETRPESNEWLLPNFDPTIDQPDHEAQVEVISYLKGDIHRDALVLLCNITKAPSIRHGAHHPLVPGRKFVLKVYNPTFYLSARTPSELANQSLSREANAYEYFYNQGMTGHPHMVPQYYGSWALKFDVSEPSRGSRSPKTRRWRCAGAILIEHIQGLSLEHMCKRDEGGAMNTDEAFLPFPDSDSVSGSEKKGIPLNEMPARLKVFK
;
A
#
# COMPACT_ATOMS: atom_id res chain seq x y z
N MET A 1 14.63 2.24 46.07
CA MET A 1 14.04 1.71 44.81
C MET A 1 12.90 2.64 44.46
N SER A 2 13.14 3.61 43.59
CA SER A 2 12.16 4.65 43.27
C SER A 2 12.34 5.09 41.83
N ASP A 3 11.19 5.20 41.16
CA ASP A 3 10.87 5.96 39.95
C ASP A 3 11.56 5.60 38.63
N SER A 4 10.97 4.64 37.91
CA SER A 4 11.17 4.49 36.46
C SER A 4 9.87 4.28 35.66
N SER A 5 8.69 4.34 36.28
CA SER A 5 7.42 4.04 35.60
C SER A 5 6.76 5.26 34.94
N THR A 6 7.08 6.48 35.37
CA THR A 6 6.39 7.70 34.90
C THR A 6 6.91 8.24 33.57
N SER A 7 8.11 7.81 33.11
CA SER A 7 8.72 8.32 31.87
C SER A 7 8.40 7.50 30.62
N GLN A 8 7.97 6.24 30.77
CA GLN A 8 7.62 5.37 29.64
C GLN A 8 6.23 5.67 29.06
N THR A 9 5.28 6.06 29.90
CA THR A 9 3.89 6.36 29.49
C THR A 9 3.80 7.62 28.63
N ASP A 10 4.53 8.68 29.00
CA ASP A 10 4.53 9.95 28.25
C ASP A 10 5.14 9.80 26.85
N GLY A 11 6.19 8.98 26.73
CA GLY A 11 6.85 8.68 25.46
C GLY A 11 5.98 7.87 24.49
N ASP A 12 5.09 7.03 25.00
CA ASP A 12 4.17 6.25 24.17
C ASP A 12 2.96 7.08 23.73
N GLU A 13 2.45 7.99 24.57
CA GLU A 13 1.42 8.94 24.18
C GLU A 13 1.88 9.91 23.09
N GLU A 14 3.12 10.42 23.18
CA GLU A 14 3.68 11.30 22.16
C GLU A 14 3.85 10.58 20.81
N LYS A 15 4.31 9.33 20.82
CA LYS A 15 4.38 8.49 19.61
C LYS A 15 3.00 8.24 19.01
N ILE A 16 2.01 7.90 19.83
CA ILE A 16 0.64 7.70 19.35
C ILE A 16 0.09 8.99 18.73
N ARG A 17 0.32 10.16 19.35
CA ARG A 17 -0.05 11.45 18.77
C ARG A 17 0.63 11.71 17.43
N HIS A 18 1.93 11.39 17.32
CA HIS A 18 2.68 11.51 16.07
C HIS A 18 2.10 10.61 14.97
N LEU A 19 1.80 9.35 15.28
CA LEU A 19 1.16 8.41 14.35
C LEU A 19 -0.18 8.93 13.83
N HIS A 20 -1.04 9.44 14.73
CA HIS A 20 -2.32 10.01 14.35
C HIS A 20 -2.15 11.26 13.47
N ALA A 21 -1.13 12.08 13.73
CA ALA A 21 -0.81 13.24 12.90
C ALA A 21 -0.37 12.80 11.49
N GLU A 22 0.44 11.75 11.37
CA GLU A 22 0.86 11.22 10.08
C GLU A 22 -0.27 10.51 9.33
N LEU A 23 -1.13 9.76 10.03
CA LEU A 23 -2.29 9.10 9.42
C LEU A 23 -3.27 10.11 8.81
N LYS A 24 -3.40 11.33 9.38
CA LYS A 24 -4.24 12.40 8.83
C LYS A 24 -3.88 12.80 7.40
N ARG A 25 -2.63 12.56 6.94
CA ARG A 25 -2.23 12.80 5.54
C ARG A 25 -2.95 11.90 4.54
N TYR A 26 -3.51 10.79 5.01
CA TYR A 26 -4.14 9.75 4.22
C TYR A 26 -5.65 9.64 4.49
N LYS A 27 -6.26 10.65 5.11
CA LYS A 27 -7.69 10.60 5.44
C LYS A 27 -8.54 10.58 4.17
N PRO A 28 -9.76 10.00 4.23
CA PRO A 28 -10.71 10.07 3.14
C PRO A 28 -10.90 11.48 2.60
N LYS A 29 -11.09 11.58 1.29
CA LYS A 29 -11.20 12.81 0.47
C LYS A 29 -9.90 13.59 0.28
N GLU A 30 -8.79 13.16 0.87
CA GLU A 30 -7.49 13.76 0.53
C GLU A 30 -7.02 13.29 -0.85
N THR A 31 -6.38 14.20 -1.58
CA THR A 31 -5.74 13.90 -2.85
C THR A 31 -4.26 13.67 -2.63
N LEU A 32 -3.76 12.54 -3.09
CA LEU A 32 -2.36 12.17 -3.03
C LEU A 32 -1.75 12.24 -4.43
N THR A 33 -0.52 12.75 -4.51
CA THR A 33 0.26 12.78 -5.75
C THR A 33 1.20 11.58 -5.78
N LEU A 34 1.06 10.75 -6.80
CA LEU A 34 1.89 9.58 -7.05
C LEU A 34 2.95 9.94 -8.08
N CYS A 35 4.22 9.93 -7.67
CA CYS A 35 5.36 10.13 -8.54
C CYS A 35 5.92 8.74 -8.91
N PRO A 36 6.18 8.42 -10.19
CA PRO A 36 6.74 7.12 -10.55
C PRO A 36 8.07 6.87 -9.83
N ARG A 37 8.28 5.64 -9.41
CA ARG A 37 9.50 5.25 -8.70
C ARG A 37 9.94 3.86 -9.12
N ASN A 38 11.25 3.69 -9.29
CA ASN A 38 11.85 2.37 -9.37
C ASN A 38 11.97 1.78 -7.95
N PRO A 39 11.40 0.60 -7.66
CA PRO A 39 11.48 -0.01 -6.34
C PRO A 39 12.90 -0.42 -5.92
N GLY A 40 13.87 -0.40 -6.84
CA GLY A 40 15.26 -0.77 -6.62
C GLY A 40 15.46 -2.29 -6.60
N ILE A 41 16.64 -2.71 -6.16
CA ILE A 41 16.98 -4.13 -6.03
C ILE A 41 16.08 -4.77 -4.95
N PRO A 42 15.43 -5.92 -5.20
CA PRO A 42 14.65 -6.62 -4.20
C PRO A 42 15.49 -7.00 -2.97
N TYR A 43 15.02 -6.66 -1.77
CA TYR A 43 15.69 -7.09 -0.55
C TYR A 43 15.74 -8.61 -0.41
N GLY A 44 16.90 -9.13 -0.01
CA GLY A 44 17.15 -10.56 0.22
C GLY A 44 17.82 -11.28 -0.95
N LEU A 45 18.07 -10.59 -2.06
CA LEU A 45 18.91 -11.10 -3.15
C LEU A 45 20.40 -10.80 -2.89
N PRO A 46 21.34 -11.60 -3.44
CA PRO A 46 22.78 -11.37 -3.30
C PRO A 46 23.24 -9.98 -3.77
N GLU A 47 22.55 -9.42 -4.75
CA GLU A 47 22.81 -8.08 -5.30
C GLU A 47 22.40 -6.96 -4.32
N TYR A 48 21.59 -7.26 -3.30
CA TYR A 48 21.28 -6.35 -2.20
C TYR A 48 22.41 -6.41 -1.15
N GLY A 49 23.56 -5.81 -1.48
CA GLY A 49 24.73 -5.70 -0.61
C GLY A 49 24.85 -4.33 0.10
N GLU A 50 25.82 -4.19 1.01
CA GLU A 50 26.08 -2.93 1.73
C GLU A 50 26.29 -1.73 0.81
N GLU A 51 26.93 -1.93 -0.34
CA GLU A 51 27.18 -0.88 -1.35
C GLU A 51 25.92 -0.42 -2.09
N THR A 52 24.91 -1.29 -2.15
CA THR A 52 23.62 -1.02 -2.81
C THR A 52 22.51 -0.71 -1.83
N ARG A 53 22.78 -0.89 -0.54
CA ARG A 53 21.84 -0.62 0.54
C ARG A 53 21.61 0.89 0.58
N PRO A 54 20.36 1.34 0.47
CA PRO A 54 20.10 2.76 0.56
C PRO A 54 20.45 3.31 1.93
N GLU A 55 20.94 4.54 1.98
CA GLU A 55 21.04 5.27 3.23
C GLU A 55 19.65 5.36 3.89
N SER A 56 19.61 5.03 5.18
CA SER A 56 18.37 5.08 5.96
C SER A 56 18.02 6.54 6.25
N ASN A 57 16.93 7.01 5.64
CA ASN A 57 16.36 8.33 5.91
C ASN A 57 14.85 8.19 6.11
N GLU A 58 14.31 8.69 7.22
CA GLU A 58 12.86 8.67 7.52
C GLU A 58 12.05 9.64 6.66
N TRP A 59 12.72 10.60 6.03
CA TRP A 59 12.09 11.68 5.26
C TRP A 59 12.18 11.47 3.75
N LEU A 60 13.22 10.77 3.29
CA LEU A 60 13.52 10.57 1.88
C LEU A 60 13.48 9.10 1.52
N LEU A 61 13.00 8.84 0.31
CA LEU A 61 13.01 7.49 -0.25
C LEU A 61 14.31 7.24 -1.00
N PRO A 62 14.87 6.03 -0.90
CA PRO A 62 15.92 5.57 -1.79
C PRO A 62 15.56 5.75 -3.27
N ASN A 63 16.53 6.21 -4.05
CA ASN A 63 16.43 6.35 -5.51
C ASN A 63 15.27 7.26 -5.95
N PHE A 64 14.90 8.24 -5.12
CA PHE A 64 13.85 9.20 -5.43
C PHE A 64 14.23 10.59 -4.95
N ASP A 65 14.25 11.54 -5.88
CA ASP A 65 14.48 12.96 -5.58
C ASP A 65 13.14 13.72 -5.60
N PRO A 66 12.60 14.13 -4.44
CA PRO A 66 11.32 14.85 -4.37
C PRO A 66 11.39 16.30 -4.87
N THR A 67 12.59 16.80 -5.17
CA THR A 67 12.77 18.18 -5.68
C THR A 67 12.59 18.28 -7.19
N ILE A 68 12.67 17.14 -7.90
CA ILE A 68 12.43 17.08 -9.34
C ILE A 68 10.91 17.05 -9.57
N ASP A 69 10.43 18.05 -10.32
CA ASP A 69 9.02 18.11 -10.71
C ASP A 69 8.82 17.39 -12.05
N GLN A 70 7.86 16.46 -12.10
CA GLN A 70 7.57 15.65 -13.28
C GLN A 70 6.06 15.53 -13.51
N PRO A 71 5.35 16.65 -13.72
CA PRO A 71 3.89 16.71 -13.71
C PRO A 71 3.21 15.83 -14.77
N ASP A 72 3.93 15.50 -15.85
CA ASP A 72 3.48 14.61 -16.94
C ASP A 72 3.59 13.13 -16.59
N HIS A 73 4.45 12.78 -15.63
CA HIS A 73 4.66 11.43 -15.15
C HIS A 73 3.83 11.12 -13.90
N GLU A 74 3.30 12.15 -13.24
CA GLU A 74 2.55 12.02 -12.00
C GLU A 74 1.10 11.59 -12.21
N ALA A 75 0.62 10.72 -11.32
CA ALA A 75 -0.80 10.42 -11.17
C ALA A 75 -1.36 11.10 -9.90
N GLN A 76 -2.67 11.29 -9.86
CA GLN A 76 -3.37 11.71 -8.65
C GLN A 76 -4.44 10.71 -8.28
N VAL A 77 -4.54 10.44 -6.99
CA VAL A 77 -5.58 9.61 -6.39
C VAL A 77 -6.30 10.36 -5.30
N GLU A 78 -7.61 10.18 -5.23
CA GLU A 78 -8.40 10.55 -4.06
C GLU A 78 -8.55 9.33 -3.14
N VAL A 79 -8.30 9.50 -1.84
CA VAL A 79 -8.55 8.44 -0.85
C VAL A 79 -10.05 8.31 -0.59
N ILE A 80 -10.62 7.13 -0.81
CA ILE A 80 -12.02 6.83 -0.50
C ILE A 80 -12.13 6.37 0.95
N SER A 81 -11.34 5.38 1.35
CA SER A 81 -11.39 4.76 2.68
C SER A 81 -10.11 4.03 3.02
N TYR A 82 -9.93 3.74 4.31
CA TYR A 82 -8.92 2.78 4.78
C TYR A 82 -9.45 1.36 4.56
N LEU A 83 -8.65 0.49 3.95
CA LEU A 83 -8.94 -0.96 3.86
C LEU A 83 -8.22 -1.72 4.99
N LYS A 84 -7.00 -1.31 5.29
CA LYS A 84 -6.20 -1.75 6.44
C LYS A 84 -5.38 -0.55 6.87
N GLY A 85 -5.39 -0.19 8.15
CA GLY A 85 -4.79 1.07 8.57
C GLY A 85 -5.18 1.45 9.97
N ASP A 86 -4.85 0.60 10.93
CA ASP A 86 -4.70 1.02 12.31
C ASP A 86 -3.22 1.37 12.56
N ILE A 87 -2.91 1.85 13.77
CA ILE A 87 -1.54 2.14 14.22
C ILE A 87 -0.70 0.86 14.41
N HIS A 88 -1.13 -0.30 13.91
CA HIS A 88 -0.44 -1.59 14.08
C HIS A 88 0.50 -1.90 12.91
N ARG A 89 1.67 -1.24 12.93
CA ARG A 89 2.98 -1.82 12.57
C ARG A 89 3.14 -2.47 11.18
N ASP A 90 2.48 -1.97 10.14
CA ASP A 90 2.64 -2.47 8.76
C ASP A 90 2.27 -1.41 7.71
N ALA A 91 2.31 -1.78 6.43
CA ALA A 91 1.86 -0.96 5.33
C ALA A 91 0.39 -0.55 5.49
N LEU A 92 0.13 0.74 5.27
CA LEU A 92 -1.21 1.32 5.22
C LEU A 92 -1.85 0.96 3.87
N VAL A 93 -3.06 0.41 3.87
CA VAL A 93 -3.76 0.00 2.65
C VAL A 93 -5.00 0.86 2.47
N LEU A 94 -5.04 1.60 1.37
CA LEU A 94 -6.07 2.57 1.05
C LEU A 94 -6.88 2.12 -0.17
N LEU A 95 -8.19 2.34 -0.13
CA LEU A 95 -9.02 2.33 -1.31
C LEU A 95 -8.99 3.73 -1.92
N CYS A 96 -8.64 3.83 -3.20
CA CYS A 96 -8.44 5.09 -3.89
C CYS A 96 -9.22 5.14 -5.21
N ASN A 97 -9.57 6.35 -5.65
CA ASN A 97 -10.04 6.64 -7.00
C ASN A 97 -8.96 7.39 -7.78
N ILE A 98 -8.65 7.01 -9.01
CA ILE A 98 -7.73 7.80 -9.85
C ILE A 98 -8.47 9.05 -10.36
N THR A 99 -7.94 10.23 -10.03
CA THR A 99 -8.48 11.52 -10.47
C THR A 99 -7.69 12.09 -11.65
N LYS A 100 -6.39 11.77 -11.74
CA LYS A 100 -5.52 12.13 -12.87
C LYS A 100 -4.60 10.96 -13.21
N ALA A 101 -4.57 10.58 -14.48
CA ALA A 101 -3.59 9.63 -15.02
C ALA A 101 -2.37 10.39 -15.58
N PRO A 102 -1.18 9.78 -15.59
CA PRO A 102 0.00 10.39 -16.18
C PRO A 102 -0.16 10.49 -17.70
N SER A 103 0.32 11.59 -18.29
CA SER A 103 0.33 11.79 -19.75
C SER A 103 1.44 10.98 -20.43
N ILE A 104 2.52 10.69 -19.70
CA ILE A 104 3.64 9.88 -20.18
C ILE A 104 3.70 8.57 -19.39
N ARG A 105 3.77 7.44 -20.12
CA ARG A 105 3.92 6.11 -19.52
C ARG A 105 5.34 5.92 -19.01
N HIS A 106 5.48 5.25 -17.87
CA HIS A 106 6.77 4.96 -17.25
C HIS A 106 6.89 3.45 -16.96
N GLY A 107 7.99 2.83 -17.44
CA GLY A 107 8.40 1.47 -17.06
C GLY A 107 7.32 0.39 -17.17
N ALA A 108 7.34 -0.53 -16.21
CA ALA A 108 6.42 -1.67 -16.08
C ALA A 108 5.08 -1.29 -15.42
N HIS A 109 4.46 -0.19 -15.83
CA HIS A 109 3.19 0.27 -15.27
C HIS A 109 2.05 -0.02 -16.25
N HIS A 110 1.03 -0.77 -15.79
CA HIS A 110 -0.22 -0.84 -16.53
C HIS A 110 -0.85 0.56 -16.64
N PRO A 111 -1.49 0.91 -17.78
CA PRO A 111 -2.18 2.18 -17.94
C PRO A 111 -3.21 2.46 -16.84
N LEU A 112 -3.20 3.69 -16.34
CA LEU A 112 -4.18 4.18 -15.37
C LEU A 112 -5.37 4.81 -16.09
N VAL A 113 -6.56 4.55 -15.56
CA VAL A 113 -7.82 5.08 -16.10
C VAL A 113 -8.52 5.87 -15.00
N PRO A 114 -8.77 7.18 -15.20
CA PRO A 114 -9.53 7.98 -14.24
C PRO A 114 -10.92 7.42 -13.96
N GLY A 115 -11.42 7.60 -12.74
CA GLY A 115 -12.73 7.12 -12.30
C GLY A 115 -12.78 5.64 -11.89
N ARG A 116 -11.67 4.90 -12.02
CA ARG A 116 -11.56 3.53 -11.51
C ARG A 116 -11.04 3.51 -10.06
N LYS A 117 -11.47 2.50 -9.31
CA LYS A 117 -11.01 2.22 -7.95
C LYS A 117 -9.77 1.33 -7.97
N PHE A 118 -8.84 1.61 -7.06
CA PHE A 118 -7.57 0.91 -6.91
C PHE A 118 -7.22 0.75 -5.43
N VAL A 119 -6.30 -0.17 -5.15
CA VAL A 119 -5.70 -0.32 -3.83
C VAL A 119 -4.32 0.31 -3.85
N LEU A 120 -4.10 1.28 -2.96
CA LEU A 120 -2.79 1.89 -2.72
C LEU A 120 -2.21 1.34 -1.42
N LYS A 121 -1.13 0.57 -1.51
CA LYS A 121 -0.36 0.09 -0.36
C LYS A 121 0.78 1.07 -0.09
N VAL A 122 0.82 1.67 1.09
CA VAL A 122 1.76 2.72 1.48
C VAL A 122 2.71 2.20 2.56
N TYR A 123 4.00 2.27 2.27
CA TYR A 123 5.11 1.85 3.13
C TYR A 123 5.77 3.10 3.71
N ASN A 124 5.10 3.71 4.68
CA ASN A 124 5.63 4.87 5.40
C ASN A 124 6.42 4.39 6.62
N PRO A 125 7.72 4.76 6.76
CA PRO A 125 8.57 4.38 7.89
C PRO A 125 7.93 4.62 9.26
N THR A 126 7.12 5.67 9.40
CA THR A 126 6.46 6.02 10.66
C THR A 126 5.46 4.98 11.14
N PHE A 127 4.93 4.15 10.26
CA PHE A 127 4.06 3.06 10.64
C PHE A 127 4.84 1.82 11.10
N TYR A 128 6.18 1.76 10.98
CA TYR A 128 7.03 0.61 11.36
C TYR A 128 7.75 0.78 12.71
N LEU A 129 7.07 1.34 13.72
CA LEU A 129 7.68 1.77 14.99
C LEU A 129 8.36 0.66 15.83
N SER A 130 8.06 -0.62 15.58
CA SER A 130 8.70 -1.72 16.30
C SER A 130 10.08 -2.09 15.79
N ALA A 131 10.45 -1.58 14.62
CA ALA A 131 11.74 -1.87 14.03
C ALA A 131 12.81 -0.95 14.64
N ARG A 132 14.01 -1.48 14.83
CA ARG A 132 15.18 -0.67 15.16
C ARG A 132 15.52 0.30 14.02
N THR A 133 15.16 -0.05 12.79
CA THR A 133 15.37 0.75 11.59
C THR A 133 14.08 0.81 10.75
N PRO A 134 13.08 1.63 11.16
CA PRO A 134 11.77 1.68 10.50
C PRO A 134 11.83 2.00 9.01
N SER A 135 12.72 2.92 8.60
CA SER A 135 12.92 3.25 7.19
C SER A 135 13.44 2.09 6.37
N GLU A 136 14.36 1.32 6.93
CA GLU A 136 14.90 0.15 6.25
C GLU A 136 13.83 -0.91 6.11
N LEU A 137 13.09 -1.22 7.18
CA LEU A 137 12.03 -2.22 7.11
C LEU A 137 10.94 -1.84 6.11
N ALA A 138 10.52 -0.57 6.10
CA ALA A 138 9.56 -0.08 5.11
C ALA A 138 10.08 -0.24 3.67
N ASN A 139 11.35 0.12 3.43
CA ASN A 139 11.98 -0.03 2.12
C ASN A 139 12.20 -1.49 1.70
N GLN A 140 12.54 -2.38 2.64
CA GLN A 140 12.69 -3.81 2.41
C GLN A 140 11.35 -4.44 2.03
N SER A 141 10.29 -4.14 2.79
CA SER A 141 8.95 -4.63 2.50
C SER A 141 8.44 -4.12 1.14
N LEU A 142 8.63 -2.83 0.86
CA LEU A 142 8.26 -2.26 -0.43
C LEU A 142 9.04 -2.88 -1.59
N SER A 143 10.36 -2.95 -1.50
CA SER A 143 11.20 -3.45 -2.59
C SER A 143 10.88 -4.89 -2.92
N ARG A 144 10.70 -5.76 -1.91
CA ARG A 144 10.29 -7.16 -2.12
C ARG A 144 8.96 -7.26 -2.82
N GLU A 145 7.96 -6.55 -2.31
CA GLU A 145 6.60 -6.69 -2.82
C GLU A 145 6.44 -6.04 -4.21
N ALA A 146 6.99 -4.84 -4.42
CA ALA A 146 6.93 -4.16 -5.71
C ALA A 146 7.63 -4.95 -6.80
N ASN A 147 8.82 -5.49 -6.53
CA ASN A 147 9.54 -6.32 -7.50
C ASN A 147 8.84 -7.66 -7.77
N ALA A 148 8.17 -8.26 -6.77
CA ALA A 148 7.37 -9.46 -7.00
C ALA A 148 6.20 -9.18 -7.97
N TYR A 149 5.48 -8.07 -7.77
CA TYR A 149 4.43 -7.66 -8.71
C TYR A 149 4.98 -7.32 -10.09
N GLU A 150 6.09 -6.59 -10.16
CA GLU A 150 6.73 -6.24 -11.43
C GLU A 150 7.17 -7.50 -12.20
N TYR A 151 7.74 -8.50 -11.51
CA TYR A 151 8.05 -9.80 -12.10
C TYR A 151 6.81 -10.46 -12.69
N PHE A 152 5.73 -10.62 -11.92
CA PHE A 152 4.49 -11.24 -12.43
C PHE A 152 3.87 -10.43 -13.58
N TYR A 153 3.94 -9.10 -13.52
CA TYR A 153 3.46 -8.23 -14.58
C TYR A 153 4.22 -8.47 -15.88
N ASN A 154 5.55 -8.53 -15.82
CA ASN A 154 6.41 -8.79 -16.96
C ASN A 154 6.22 -10.20 -17.54
N GLN A 155 5.76 -11.16 -16.73
CA GLN A 155 5.35 -12.49 -17.20
C GLN A 155 3.90 -12.54 -17.73
N GLY A 156 3.17 -11.43 -17.70
CA GLY A 156 1.76 -11.38 -18.10
C GLY A 156 0.84 -12.16 -17.15
N MET A 157 1.19 -12.27 -15.87
CA MET A 157 0.49 -13.07 -14.84
C MET A 157 -0.26 -12.21 -13.81
N THR A 158 -0.52 -10.95 -14.11
CA THR A 158 -1.29 -10.04 -13.24
C THR A 158 -2.60 -9.63 -13.90
N GLY A 159 -3.62 -9.33 -13.09
CA GLY A 159 -4.93 -8.94 -13.57
C GLY A 159 -5.74 -10.15 -14.04
N HIS A 160 -6.99 -9.92 -14.46
CA HIS A 160 -7.86 -11.02 -14.91
C HIS A 160 -7.23 -11.81 -16.08
N PRO A 161 -7.24 -13.15 -16.06
CA PRO A 161 -7.89 -14.07 -15.11
C PRO A 161 -6.97 -14.60 -13.98
N HIS A 162 -5.83 -13.96 -13.74
CA HIS A 162 -4.80 -14.46 -12.84
C HIS A 162 -5.10 -14.17 -11.36
N MET A 163 -4.47 -14.94 -10.48
CA MET A 163 -4.58 -14.75 -9.02
C MET A 163 -3.85 -13.49 -8.52
N VAL A 164 -2.82 -13.02 -9.23
CA VAL A 164 -2.07 -11.83 -8.84
C VAL A 164 -2.84 -10.60 -9.33
N PRO A 165 -3.22 -9.65 -8.45
CA PRO A 165 -3.89 -8.41 -8.85
C PRO A 165 -3.15 -7.67 -9.98
N GLN A 166 -3.88 -6.99 -10.87
CA GLN A 166 -3.23 -6.16 -11.90
C GLN A 166 -2.30 -5.14 -11.24
N TYR A 167 -1.03 -5.13 -11.66
CA TYR A 167 -0.02 -4.21 -11.17
C TYR A 167 -0.05 -2.90 -11.96
N TYR A 168 -0.09 -1.76 -11.27
CA TYR A 168 -0.10 -0.42 -11.86
C TYR A 168 1.13 0.40 -11.48
N GLY A 169 2.19 -0.26 -11.01
CA GLY A 169 3.49 0.37 -10.76
C GLY A 169 3.82 0.62 -9.30
N SER A 170 5.09 1.00 -9.09
CA SER A 170 5.62 1.48 -7.83
C SER A 170 5.72 3.00 -7.88
N TRP A 171 5.38 3.62 -6.76
CA TRP A 171 5.17 5.05 -6.65
C TRP A 171 5.87 5.61 -5.41
N ALA A 172 6.18 6.90 -5.46
CA ALA A 172 6.53 7.71 -4.32
C ALA A 172 5.42 8.73 -4.07
N LEU A 173 5.03 8.85 -2.81
CA LEU A 173 4.21 9.93 -2.30
C LEU A 173 5.14 11.01 -1.76
N LYS A 174 4.94 12.27 -2.16
CA LYS A 174 5.69 13.43 -1.64
C LYS A 174 4.75 14.38 -0.90
N PHE A 175 5.13 14.77 0.30
CA PHE A 175 4.39 15.69 1.16
C PHE A 175 5.25 16.91 1.48
N ASP A 176 4.76 18.12 1.20
CA ASP A 176 5.39 19.35 1.65
C ASP A 176 5.18 19.48 3.17
N VAL A 177 6.28 19.47 3.93
CA VAL A 177 6.30 19.61 5.39
C VAL A 177 6.99 20.91 5.81
N SER A 178 7.13 21.85 4.89
CA SER A 178 7.74 23.15 5.18
C SER A 178 6.87 23.96 6.13
N GLU A 179 7.45 24.53 7.19
CA GLU A 179 6.73 25.39 8.11
C GLU A 179 6.18 26.64 7.40
N PRO A 180 4.96 27.10 7.75
CA PRO A 180 4.47 28.39 7.30
C PRO A 180 5.35 29.48 7.92
N SER A 181 6.11 30.19 7.08
CA SER A 181 7.01 31.25 7.49
C SER A 181 6.22 32.38 8.15
N ARG A 182 6.25 32.44 9.49
CA ARG A 182 5.80 33.62 10.25
C ARG A 182 6.85 34.73 10.11
N GLY A 183 6.75 35.51 9.04
CA GLY A 183 7.41 36.81 8.93
C GLY A 183 8.92 36.82 8.59
N SER A 184 9.54 35.69 8.26
CA SER A 184 10.95 35.69 7.86
C SER A 184 11.14 36.01 6.37
N ARG A 185 12.11 36.88 6.04
CA ARG A 185 12.50 37.28 4.66
C ARG A 185 13.43 36.27 3.95
N SER A 186 13.80 35.18 4.62
CA SER A 186 14.61 34.12 4.02
C SER A 186 13.80 33.33 2.99
N PRO A 187 14.38 32.90 1.86
CA PRO A 187 13.69 32.00 0.93
C PRO A 187 13.26 30.72 1.65
N LYS A 188 12.00 30.33 1.47
CA LYS A 188 11.40 29.14 2.07
C LYS A 188 12.07 27.89 1.49
N THR A 189 12.97 27.25 2.24
CA THR A 189 13.53 25.96 1.83
C THR A 189 12.42 24.91 1.91
N ARG A 190 12.02 24.35 0.77
CA ARG A 190 11.02 23.27 0.73
C ARG A 190 11.59 22.05 1.47
N ARG A 191 10.84 21.53 2.43
CA ARG A 191 11.12 20.26 3.09
C ARG A 191 10.09 19.25 2.65
N TRP A 192 10.58 18.09 2.21
CA TRP A 192 9.75 16.99 1.73
C TRP A 192 9.79 15.83 2.70
N ARG A 193 8.63 15.20 2.88
CA ARG A 193 8.51 13.87 3.45
C ARG A 193 8.00 12.93 2.38
N CYS A 194 8.62 11.77 2.25
CA CYS A 194 8.26 10.81 1.22
C CYS A 194 7.82 9.47 1.82
N ALA A 195 6.89 8.79 1.16
CA ALA A 195 6.49 7.43 1.49
C ALA A 195 6.39 6.60 0.21
N GLY A 196 6.91 5.39 0.22
CA GLY A 196 6.85 4.53 -0.94
C GLY A 196 5.49 3.86 -1.03
N ALA A 197 5.02 3.56 -2.24
CA ALA A 197 3.74 2.94 -2.44
C ALA A 197 3.71 1.97 -3.63
N ILE A 198 2.72 1.09 -3.61
CA ILE A 198 2.40 0.14 -4.68
C ILE A 198 0.93 0.34 -5.02
N LEU A 199 0.63 0.51 -6.31
CA LEU A 199 -0.73 0.63 -6.80
C LEU A 199 -1.14 -0.66 -7.51
N ILE A 200 -2.22 -1.27 -7.04
CA ILE A 200 -2.74 -2.53 -7.57
C ILE A 200 -4.25 -2.46 -7.80
N GLU A 201 -4.75 -3.42 -8.55
CA GLU A 201 -6.18 -3.62 -8.78
C GLU A 201 -6.98 -3.68 -7.48
N HIS A 202 -8.13 -3.01 -7.47
CA HIS A 202 -9.14 -3.24 -6.44
C HIS A 202 -10.02 -4.42 -6.84
N ILE A 203 -9.92 -5.51 -6.09
CA ILE A 203 -10.78 -6.68 -6.25
C ILE A 203 -12.04 -6.45 -5.42
N GLN A 204 -13.18 -6.31 -6.10
CA GLN A 204 -14.47 -6.23 -5.43
C GLN A 204 -14.93 -7.63 -5.01
N GLY A 205 -15.05 -7.86 -3.71
CA GLY A 205 -15.49 -9.14 -3.15
C GLY A 205 -15.27 -9.22 -1.65
N LEU A 206 -15.46 -10.42 -1.10
CA LEU A 206 -15.16 -10.73 0.30
C LEU A 206 -13.75 -11.33 0.40
N SER A 207 -13.03 -11.00 1.46
CA SER A 207 -11.76 -11.68 1.75
C SER A 207 -12.01 -13.11 2.23
N LEU A 208 -11.00 -13.98 2.10
CA LEU A 208 -11.09 -15.35 2.63
C LEU A 208 -11.33 -15.35 4.14
N GLU A 209 -10.72 -14.41 4.86
CA GLU A 209 -10.92 -14.23 6.30
C GLU A 209 -12.34 -13.78 6.67
N HIS A 210 -13.07 -13.14 5.74
CA HIS A 210 -14.47 -12.80 5.96
C HIS A 210 -15.40 -13.98 5.69
N MET A 211 -15.06 -14.81 4.71
CA MET A 211 -15.87 -15.97 4.30
C MET A 211 -15.61 -17.22 5.16
N CYS A 212 -14.48 -17.25 5.87
CA CYS A 212 -14.03 -18.42 6.62
C CYS A 212 -13.80 -18.11 8.11
N LYS A 213 -14.13 -19.07 8.96
CA LYS A 213 -13.65 -19.13 10.34
C LYS A 213 -12.39 -19.98 10.43
N ARG A 214 -11.51 -19.65 11.37
CA ARG A 214 -10.39 -20.53 11.72
C ARG A 214 -10.82 -21.49 12.82
N ASP A 215 -10.53 -22.77 12.66
CA ASP A 215 -10.65 -23.73 13.77
C ASP A 215 -9.49 -23.59 14.76
N GLU A 216 -9.51 -24.42 15.81
CA GLU A 216 -8.47 -24.45 16.85
C GLU A 216 -7.07 -24.80 16.29
N GLY A 217 -6.99 -25.49 15.14
CA GLY A 217 -5.74 -25.79 14.44
C GLY A 217 -5.29 -24.69 13.48
N GLY A 218 -6.06 -23.60 13.36
CA GLY A 218 -5.79 -22.48 12.47
C GLY A 218 -6.22 -22.71 11.01
N ALA A 219 -6.86 -23.85 10.69
CA ALA A 219 -7.34 -24.14 9.35
C ALA A 219 -8.61 -23.32 9.05
N MET A 220 -8.72 -22.83 7.80
CA MET A 220 -9.87 -22.03 7.36
C MET A 220 -11.02 -22.93 6.93
N ASN A 221 -12.16 -22.77 7.59
CA ASN A 221 -13.42 -23.44 7.30
C ASN A 221 -14.43 -22.40 6.84
N THR A 222 -15.01 -22.59 5.67
CA THR A 222 -16.00 -21.68 5.09
C THR A 222 -17.31 -21.78 5.89
N ASP A 223 -17.81 -20.67 6.39
CA ASP A 223 -19.17 -20.62 6.98
C ASP A 223 -20.24 -20.61 5.88
N GLU A 224 -19.88 -20.07 4.71
CA GLU A 224 -20.78 -19.96 3.57
C GLU A 224 -20.76 -21.22 2.72
N ALA A 225 -21.94 -21.83 2.53
CA ALA A 225 -22.12 -22.95 1.63
C ALA A 225 -22.00 -22.57 0.14
N PHE A 226 -21.91 -21.27 -0.18
CA PHE A 226 -22.16 -20.75 -1.51
C PHE A 226 -21.48 -19.39 -1.75
N LEU A 227 -20.61 -19.30 -2.75
CA LEU A 227 -20.04 -18.04 -3.24
C LEU A 227 -20.88 -17.49 -4.39
N PRO A 228 -21.60 -16.37 -4.21
CA PRO A 228 -22.32 -15.75 -5.31
C PRO A 228 -21.33 -15.20 -6.35
N PHE A 229 -21.60 -15.38 -7.63
CA PHE A 229 -20.88 -14.62 -8.66
C PHE A 229 -21.34 -13.15 -8.60
N PRO A 230 -20.43 -12.17 -8.75
CA PRO A 230 -20.85 -10.79 -8.93
C PRO A 230 -21.65 -10.69 -10.24
N ASP A 231 -22.96 -10.45 -10.11
CA ASP A 231 -23.86 -10.27 -11.24
C ASP A 231 -23.39 -9.09 -12.10
N SER A 232 -23.08 -9.35 -13.38
CA SER A 232 -22.86 -8.27 -14.35
C SER A 232 -24.18 -7.79 -14.97
N ASP A 233 -25.27 -8.56 -14.95
CA ASP A 233 -26.53 -8.21 -15.63
C ASP A 233 -27.78 -8.95 -15.09
N SER A 234 -28.04 -8.97 -13.77
CA SER A 234 -29.27 -9.59 -13.25
C SER A 234 -30.47 -8.64 -13.26
N VAL A 235 -31.19 -8.67 -14.38
CA VAL A 235 -32.61 -8.29 -14.46
C VAL A 235 -33.38 -9.12 -13.42
N SER A 236 -34.23 -8.46 -12.62
CA SER A 236 -34.93 -9.03 -11.49
C SER A 236 -35.63 -10.36 -11.82
N GLY A 237 -35.17 -11.46 -11.23
CA GLY A 237 -35.88 -12.75 -11.27
C GLY A 237 -35.06 -14.01 -11.52
N SER A 238 -33.77 -13.93 -11.85
CA SER A 238 -32.94 -15.12 -12.09
C SER A 238 -32.33 -15.70 -10.80
N GLU A 239 -32.30 -17.03 -10.73
CA GLU A 239 -31.63 -17.81 -9.66
C GLU A 239 -30.23 -17.28 -9.35
N LYS A 240 -29.87 -17.21 -8.06
CA LYS A 240 -28.52 -16.82 -7.62
C LYS A 240 -27.52 -17.80 -8.23
N LYS A 241 -26.73 -17.36 -9.21
CA LYS A 241 -25.58 -18.13 -9.72
C LYS A 241 -24.42 -18.00 -8.74
N GLY A 242 -23.77 -19.10 -8.43
CA GLY A 242 -22.64 -19.14 -7.51
C GLY A 242 -22.05 -20.53 -7.38
N ILE A 243 -20.91 -20.63 -6.70
CA ILE A 243 -20.17 -21.88 -6.51
C ILE A 243 -20.47 -22.41 -5.10
N PRO A 244 -21.06 -23.61 -4.96
CA PRO A 244 -21.21 -24.23 -3.66
C PRO A 244 -19.81 -24.61 -3.10
N LEU A 245 -19.43 -24.04 -1.97
CA LEU A 245 -18.14 -24.30 -1.32
C LEU A 245 -18.12 -25.62 -0.52
N ASN A 246 -19.31 -26.15 -0.23
CA ASN A 246 -19.46 -27.40 0.53
C ASN A 246 -19.30 -28.65 -0.34
N GLU A 247 -19.20 -28.51 -1.66
CA GLU A 247 -18.94 -29.64 -2.55
C GLU A 247 -17.44 -29.95 -2.60
N MET A 248 -17.08 -31.19 -2.30
CA MET A 248 -15.69 -31.70 -2.29
C MET A 248 -14.80 -31.30 -3.49
N PRO A 249 -15.29 -31.17 -4.74
CA PRO A 249 -14.46 -30.69 -5.85
C PRO A 249 -14.09 -29.19 -5.79
N ALA A 250 -14.79 -28.35 -5.01
CA ALA A 250 -14.54 -26.92 -4.88
C ALA A 250 -13.55 -26.55 -3.76
N ARG A 251 -13.14 -27.51 -2.92
CA ARG A 251 -12.11 -27.28 -1.91
C ARG A 251 -10.75 -27.08 -2.59
N LEU A 252 -10.14 -25.90 -2.34
CA LEU A 252 -8.72 -25.65 -2.63
C LEU A 252 -7.88 -26.77 -2.01
N LYS A 253 -7.41 -27.69 -2.83
CA LYS A 253 -6.46 -28.72 -2.42
C LYS A 253 -5.11 -28.04 -2.25
N VAL A 254 -4.68 -27.86 -1.00
CA VAL A 254 -3.28 -27.54 -0.70
C VAL A 254 -2.49 -28.81 -1.00
N PHE A 255 -1.84 -28.85 -2.15
CA PHE A 255 -0.86 -29.89 -2.46
C PHE A 255 0.39 -29.64 -1.62
N LYS A 256 0.78 -30.64 -0.82
CA LYS A 256 2.08 -30.68 -0.14
C LYS A 256 3.17 -31.11 -1.12
#